data_AF-A0AAE3M9I9-F1
#
_entry.id   AF-A0AAE3M9I9-F1
#
_cell.length_a   1.000
_cell.length_b   1.000
_cell.length_c   1.000
_cell.angle_alpha   90.00
_cell.angle_beta   90.00
_cell.angle_gamma   90.00
#
_symmetry.space_group_name_H-M   'P 1'
#
loop_
_entity.id
_entity.type
_entity.pdbx_description
1 polymer ?
#
loop_
_entity_poly.entity_id
_entity_poly.type
_entity_poly.pdbx_seq_one_letter_code
_entity_poly.pdbx_strand_id
1 'polypeptide(L)'
;MQEVFITAVLFTGFYFIIKMFTDYLLKRRIVKSGHIEKADILQPVQQVDDEPQTLKSLKWALVATMAGLGLIVAYVVGNIYGLEGYHLERSMISFGIELLFIGLGFLIYFFVAIKHKK
;
A
#
# COMPACT_ATOMS: atom_id res chain seq x y z
N MET A 1 -18.40 -8.78 18.05
CA MET A 1 -17.79 -7.78 17.14
C MET A 1 -16.61 -8.34 16.34
N GLN A 2 -15.67 -9.08 16.97
CA GLN A 2 -14.52 -9.66 16.26
C GLN A 2 -14.90 -10.70 15.18
N GLU A 3 -15.89 -11.55 15.45
CA GLU A 3 -16.34 -12.59 14.50
C GLU A 3 -16.91 -12.02 13.19
N VAL A 4 -17.63 -10.89 13.29
CA VAL A 4 -18.16 -10.17 12.12
C VAL A 4 -17.03 -9.59 11.28
N PHE A 5 -15.98 -9.07 11.92
CA PHE A 5 -14.81 -8.51 11.24
C PHE A 5 -14.00 -9.60 10.51
N ILE A 6 -13.76 -10.75 11.16
CA ILE A 6 -13.07 -11.89 10.55
C ILE A 6 -13.83 -12.39 9.32
N THR A 7 -15.16 -12.50 9.42
CA THR A 7 -16.02 -12.93 8.32
C THR A 7 -15.98 -11.95 7.14
N ALA A 8 -16.03 -10.64 7.42
CA ALA A 8 -15.96 -9.61 6.39
C ALA A 8 -14.61 -9.60 5.65
N VAL A 9 -13.50 -9.75 6.38
CA VAL A 9 -12.15 -9.80 5.79
C VAL A 9 -11.98 -11.04 4.91
N LEU A 10 -12.42 -12.21 5.38
CA LEU A 10 -12.37 -13.44 4.59
C LEU A 10 -13.23 -13.32 3.32
N PHE A 11 -14.46 -12.84 3.45
CA PHE A 11 -15.37 -12.70 2.31
C PHE A 11 -14.81 -11.72 1.26
N THR A 12 -14.24 -10.61 1.72
CA THR A 12 -13.59 -9.63 0.85
C THR A 12 -12.36 -10.22 0.17
N GLY A 13 -11.52 -10.95 0.92
CA GLY A 13 -10.34 -11.63 0.37
C GLY A 13 -10.70 -12.64 -0.72
N PHE A 14 -11.69 -13.50 -0.46
CA PHE A 14 -12.19 -14.46 -1.45
C PHE A 14 -12.77 -13.76 -2.68
N TYR A 15 -13.54 -12.69 -2.50
CA TYR A 15 -14.08 -11.90 -3.62
C TYR A 15 -12.96 -11.35 -4.51
N PHE A 16 -11.91 -10.77 -3.91
CA PHE A 16 -10.77 -10.23 -4.68
C PHE A 16 -10.01 -11.33 -5.44
N ILE A 17 -9.81 -12.49 -4.82
CA ILE A 17 -9.14 -13.64 -5.47
C ILE A 17 -9.95 -14.12 -6.67
N ILE A 18 -11.26 -14.32 -6.50
CA ILE A 18 -12.17 -14.75 -7.58
C ILE A 18 -12.20 -13.72 -8.70
N LYS A 19 -12.29 -12.43 -8.35
CA LYS A 19 -12.29 -11.33 -9.33
C LYS A 19 -11.01 -11.31 -10.16
N MET A 20 -9.85 -11.40 -9.50
CA MET A 20 -8.55 -11.43 -10.17
C MET A 20 -8.42 -12.62 -11.13
N PHE A 21 -8.85 -13.81 -10.71
CA PHE A 21 -8.85 -15.00 -11.57
C PHE A 21 -9.80 -14.85 -12.75
N THR A 22 -11.00 -14.32 -12.51
CA THR A 22 -12.02 -14.10 -13.52
C THR A 22 -11.55 -13.11 -14.57
N ASP A 23 -10.99 -11.97 -14.15
CA ASP A 23 -10.43 -10.97 -15.07
C ASP A 23 -9.28 -11.52 -15.91
N TYR A 24 -8.42 -12.36 -15.32
CA TYR A 24 -7.34 -13.03 -16.05
C TYR A 24 -7.89 -14.01 -17.10
N LEU A 25 -8.89 -14.82 -16.73
CA LEU A 25 -9.51 -15.78 -17.66
C LEU A 25 -10.30 -15.08 -18.77
N LEU A 26 -11.00 -13.98 -18.47
CA LEU A 26 -11.69 -13.17 -19.47
C LEU A 26 -10.69 -12.56 -20.46
N LYS A 27 -9.63 -11.91 -19.96
CA LYS A 27 -8.58 -11.36 -20.83
C LYS A 27 -7.94 -12.44 -21.70
N ARG A 28 -7.62 -13.60 -21.13
CA ARG A 28 -7.05 -14.73 -21.87
C ARG A 28 -8.03 -15.29 -22.93
N ARG A 29 -9.33 -15.32 -22.64
CA ARG A 29 -10.35 -15.80 -23.58
C ARG A 29 -10.60 -14.80 -24.71
N ILE A 30 -10.69 -13.50 -24.41
CA ILE A 30 -10.90 -12.42 -25.39
C ILE A 30 -9.75 -12.36 -26.40
N VAL A 31 -8.50 -12.49 -25.93
CA VAL A 31 -7.32 -12.54 -26.81
C VAL A 31 -7.34 -13.78 -27.72
N LYS A 32 -7.80 -14.92 -27.21
CA LYS A 32 -7.91 -16.17 -28.00
C LYS A 32 -9.10 -16.18 -28.97
N SER A 33 -10.16 -15.41 -28.72
CA SER A 33 -11.38 -15.42 -29.53
C SER A 33 -11.34 -14.43 -30.71
N GLY A 34 -10.23 -13.72 -30.94
CA GLY A 34 -9.98 -12.99 -32.20
C GLY A 34 -10.96 -11.87 -32.55
N HIS A 35 -11.83 -11.43 -31.63
CA HIS A 35 -12.80 -10.34 -31.85
C HIS A 35 -12.16 -8.96 -31.59
N ILE A 36 -10.96 -8.75 -32.14
CA ILE A 36 -10.20 -7.50 -31.96
C ILE A 36 -10.96 -6.29 -32.54
N GLU A 37 -11.83 -6.50 -33.53
CA GLU A 37 -12.62 -5.41 -34.17
C GLU A 37 -13.83 -4.93 -33.36
N LYS A 38 -14.30 -5.67 -32.34
CA LYS A 38 -15.34 -5.20 -31.40
C LYS A 38 -14.80 -4.93 -29.99
N ALA A 39 -13.48 -5.00 -29.80
CA ALA A 39 -12.83 -4.77 -28.51
C ALA A 39 -12.61 -3.28 -28.20
N ASP A 40 -13.03 -2.37 -29.08
CA ASP A 40 -12.95 -0.93 -28.81
C ASP A 40 -14.02 -0.46 -27.80
N ILE A 41 -15.15 -1.19 -27.71
CA ILE A 41 -16.24 -0.94 -26.73
C ILE A 41 -16.03 -1.63 -25.38
N LEU A 42 -14.98 -2.46 -25.24
CA LEU A 42 -14.58 -3.09 -23.97
C LEU A 42 -13.23 -2.59 -23.47
N GLN A 43 -12.69 -1.52 -24.07
CA GLN A 43 -11.72 -0.71 -23.36
C GLN A 43 -12.49 -0.10 -22.18
N PRO A 44 -12.23 -0.50 -20.92
CA PRO A 44 -12.70 0.33 -19.82
C PRO A 44 -12.11 1.70 -20.13
N VAL A 45 -12.99 2.70 -20.32
CA VAL A 45 -12.64 4.13 -20.47
C VAL A 45 -11.35 4.31 -19.72
N GLN A 46 -10.25 4.45 -20.47
CA GLN A 46 -8.91 4.45 -19.92
C GLN A 46 -8.98 5.45 -18.79
N GLN A 47 -9.03 4.94 -17.55
CA GLN A 47 -8.94 5.81 -16.40
C GLN A 47 -7.62 6.49 -16.67
N VAL A 48 -7.72 7.80 -16.85
CA VAL A 48 -6.58 8.68 -16.97
C VAL A 48 -5.89 8.54 -15.62
N ASP A 49 -5.11 7.48 -15.47
CA ASP A 49 -4.12 7.29 -14.44
C ASP A 49 -3.04 8.31 -14.82
N ASP A 50 -3.32 9.58 -14.52
CA ASP A 50 -2.43 10.74 -14.64
C ASP A 50 -1.13 10.59 -13.82
N GLU A 51 -0.88 9.42 -13.25
CA GLU A 51 0.32 9.08 -12.50
C GLU A 51 0.88 7.78 -13.07
N PRO A 52 2.04 7.79 -13.76
CA PRO A 52 2.69 6.56 -14.20
C PRO A 52 2.85 5.62 -13.00
N GLN A 53 2.55 4.33 -13.20
CA GLN A 53 2.51 3.31 -12.15
C GLN A 53 3.80 3.25 -11.30
N THR A 54 4.92 3.72 -11.86
CA THR A 54 6.20 3.94 -11.19
C THR A 54 6.15 4.96 -10.05
N LEU A 55 5.37 6.04 -10.17
CA LEU A 55 5.17 7.01 -9.08
C LEU A 55 4.26 6.44 -7.99
N LYS A 56 3.24 5.65 -8.37
CA LYS A 56 2.37 4.93 -7.43
C LYS A 56 3.11 3.84 -6.64
N SER A 57 4.15 3.19 -7.17
CA SER A 57 4.96 2.22 -6.43
C SER A 57 6.04 2.90 -5.58
N LEU A 58 6.58 4.03 -6.04
CA LEU A 58 7.57 4.82 -5.32
C LEU A 58 7.04 5.34 -3.97
N LYS A 59 5.74 5.66 -3.87
CA LYS A 59 5.12 6.11 -2.61
C LYS A 59 5.18 5.04 -1.51
N TRP A 60 4.89 3.78 -1.84
CA TRP A 60 4.85 2.70 -0.86
C TRP A 60 6.25 2.27 -0.45
N ALA A 61 7.21 2.26 -1.38
CA ALA A 61 8.61 1.99 -1.07
C ALA A 61 9.20 3.04 -0.12
N LEU A 62 8.92 4.32 -0.35
CA LEU A 62 9.41 5.41 0.50
C LEU A 62 8.79 5.37 1.90
N VAL A 63 7.47 5.14 1.98
CA VAL A 63 6.76 5.01 3.27
C VAL A 63 7.26 3.79 4.05
N ALA A 64 7.44 2.64 3.40
CA ALA A 64 7.98 1.44 4.05
C ALA A 64 9.43 1.62 4.53
N THR A 65 10.24 2.36 3.76
CA THR A 65 11.62 2.67 4.16
C THR A 65 11.66 3.57 5.39
N MET A 66 10.80 4.61 5.43
CA MET A 66 10.72 5.48 6.59
C MET A 66 10.13 4.78 7.82
N ALA A 67 9.12 3.93 7.66
CA ALA A 67 8.62 3.05 8.72
C ALA A 67 9.75 2.18 9.31
N GLY A 68 10.52 1.50 8.45
CA GLY A 68 11.68 0.71 8.91
C GLY A 68 12.71 1.53 9.68
N LEU A 69 12.97 2.77 9.27
CA LEU A 69 13.82 3.71 10.02
C LEU A 69 13.20 4.11 11.36
N GLY A 70 11.88 4.32 11.43
CA GLY A 70 11.14 4.60 12.66
C GLY A 70 11.32 3.50 13.69
N LEU A 71 11.22 2.23 13.28
CA LEU A 71 11.43 1.07 14.15
C LEU A 71 12.87 0.99 14.68
N ILE A 72 13.86 1.22 13.81
CA ILE A 72 15.28 1.24 14.21
C ILE A 72 15.52 2.35 15.24
N VAL A 73 15.00 3.54 15.00
CA VAL A 73 15.14 4.68 15.92
C VAL A 73 14.41 4.41 17.23
N ALA A 74 13.20 3.87 17.21
CA ALA A 74 12.46 3.50 18.41
C ALA A 74 13.23 2.47 19.25
N TYR A 75 13.86 1.48 18.61
CA TYR A 75 14.71 0.49 19.28
C TYR A 75 15.95 1.13 19.91
N VAL A 76 16.67 1.98 19.17
CA VAL A 76 17.88 2.67 19.67
C VAL A 76 17.54 3.60 20.83
N VAL A 77 16.45 4.37 20.73
CA VAL A 77 15.97 5.23 21.82
C VAL A 77 15.61 4.40 23.05
N GLY A 78 14.87 3.29 22.88
CA GLY A 78 14.55 2.39 23.99
C GLY A 78 15.79 1.85 24.71
N ASN A 79 16.81 1.48 23.95
CA ASN A 79 18.08 0.97 24.47
C ASN A 79 18.90 2.06 25.19
N ILE A 80 19.01 3.27 24.64
CA ILE A 80 19.81 4.36 25.22
C ILE A 80 19.22 4.87 26.54
N TYR A 81 17.89 4.99 26.62
CA TYR A 81 17.21 5.52 27.81
C TYR A 81 16.95 4.45 28.89
N GLY A 82 17.48 3.22 28.73
CA GLY A 82 17.32 2.15 29.72
C GLY A 82 15.86 1.69 29.91
N LEU A 83 15.01 1.91 28.90
CA LEU A 83 13.60 1.55 28.91
C LEU A 83 13.37 0.05 28.69
N GLU A 84 14.41 -0.78 28.60
CA GLU A 84 14.30 -2.25 28.49
C GLU A 84 13.43 -2.87 29.60
N GLY A 85 13.41 -2.27 30.80
CA GLY A 85 12.54 -2.70 31.91
C GLY A 85 11.07 -2.29 31.77
N TYR A 86 10.78 -1.27 30.97
CA TYR A 86 9.41 -0.81 30.68
C TYR A 86 9.02 -1.32 29.32
N HIS A 87 8.41 -2.51 29.26
CA HIS A 87 7.81 -3.14 28.07
C HIS A 87 7.64 -2.15 26.89
N LEU A 88 8.65 -2.08 26.02
CA LEU A 88 8.69 -1.14 24.88
C LEU A 88 7.49 -1.36 23.94
N GLU A 89 6.92 -2.56 23.95
CA GLU A 89 5.67 -2.94 23.28
C GLU A 89 4.43 -2.20 23.80
N ARG A 90 4.44 -1.75 25.06
CA ARG A 90 3.34 -1.01 25.70
C ARG A 90 3.56 0.50 25.73
N SER A 91 4.77 0.97 25.43
CA SER A 91 5.08 2.39 25.47
C SER A 91 4.53 3.07 24.22
N MET A 92 3.57 3.99 24.41
CA MET A 92 3.01 4.82 23.33
C MET A 92 4.09 5.61 22.58
N ILE A 93 5.27 5.80 23.18
CA ILE A 93 6.41 6.49 22.59
C ILE A 93 6.92 5.76 21.35
N SER A 94 7.01 4.42 21.36
CA SER A 94 7.47 3.64 20.21
C SER A 94 6.55 3.83 19.00
N PHE A 95 5.23 3.81 19.23
CA PHE A 95 4.22 4.08 18.20
C PHE A 95 4.25 5.54 17.73
N GLY A 96 4.49 6.49 18.63
CA GLY A 96 4.63 7.90 18.29
C GLY A 96 5.80 8.16 17.35
N ILE A 97 6.96 7.55 17.63
CA ILE A 97 8.15 7.64 16.78
C ILE A 97 7.86 7.01 15.40
N GLU A 98 7.26 5.83 15.38
CA GLU A 98 6.92 5.14 14.14
C GLU A 98 5.97 5.96 13.25
N LEU A 99 4.88 6.49 13.83
CA LEU A 99 3.92 7.32 13.10
C LEU A 99 4.54 8.61 12.57
N LEU A 100 5.49 9.20 13.32
CA LEU A 100 6.20 10.41 12.90
C LEU A 100 7.06 10.14 11.66
N PHE A 101 7.77 9.01 11.64
CA PHE A 101 8.57 8.60 10.49
C PHE A 101 7.70 8.25 9.27
N ILE A 102 6.59 7.52 9.47
CA ILE A 102 5.62 7.23 8.40
C ILE A 102 5.09 8.54 7.79
N GLY A 103 4.69 9.49 8.64
CA GLY A 103 4.24 10.82 8.20
C GLY A 103 5.31 11.59 7.43
N LEU A 104 6.57 11.47 7.84
CA LEU A 104 7.72 12.06 7.14
C LEU A 104 7.89 11.44 5.74
N GLY A 105 7.71 10.13 5.61
CA GLY A 105 7.69 9.44 4.31
C GLY A 105 6.62 9.98 3.36
N PHE A 106 5.41 10.22 3.87
CA PHE A 106 4.34 10.84 3.08
C PHE A 106 4.64 12.30 2.69
N LEU A 107 5.21 13.09 3.59
CA LEU A 107 5.65 14.46 3.30
C LEU A 107 6.71 14.49 2.20
N ILE A 108 7.72 13.63 2.27
CA ILE A 108 8.76 13.55 1.23
C ILE A 108 8.13 13.16 -0.11
N TYR A 109 7.21 12.17 -0.13
CA TYR A 109 6.49 11.82 -1.36
C TYR A 109 5.74 13.02 -1.93
N PHE A 110 5.04 13.79 -1.09
CA PHE A 110 4.29 14.97 -1.52
C PHE A 110 5.18 16.01 -2.19
N PHE A 111 6.36 16.29 -1.62
CA PHE A 111 7.34 17.19 -2.25
C PHE A 111 7.88 16.65 -3.58
N VAL A 112 8.17 15.36 -3.66
CA VAL A 112 8.64 14.71 -4.90
C VAL A 112 7.55 14.76 -5.99
N ALA A 113 6.30 14.46 -5.63
CA ALA A 113 5.16 14.50 -6.55
C ALA A 113 4.87 15.93 -7.05
N ILE A 114 4.95 16.94 -6.17
CA ILE A 114 4.82 18.35 -6.58
C ILE A 114 5.91 18.74 -7.58
N LYS A 115 7.15 18.32 -7.35
CA LYS A 115 8.28 18.65 -8.22
C LYS A 115 8.18 17.99 -9.59
N HIS A 116 7.57 16.81 -9.67
CA HIS A 116 7.35 16.10 -10.93
C HIS A 116 6.19 16.68 -11.78
N LYS A 117 5.27 17.44 -11.16
CA LYS A 117 4.14 18.06 -11.86
C LYS A 117 4.47 19.42 -12.48
N LYS A 118 5.67 19.97 -12.21
CA LYS A 118 6.19 21.22 -12.76
C LYS A 118 7.15 20.95 -13.90
#